data_AF-A0A653V6V8-F1
#
_entry.id   AF-A0A653V6V8-F1
#
_cell.length_a   1.000
_cell.length_b   1.000
_cell.length_c   1.000
_cell.angle_alpha   90.00
_cell.angle_beta   90.00
_cell.angle_gamma   90.00
#
_symmetry.space_group_name_H-M   'P 1'
#
loop_
_entity.id
_entity.type
_entity.pdbx_description
1 polymer ?
#
loop_
_entity_poly.entity_id
_entity_poly.type
_entity_poly.pdbx_seq_one_letter_code
_entity_poly.pdbx_strand_id
1 'polypeptide(L)' 'MSKKLFTAKDINELDTNKYVKAVRPKGIMDTHEFKELFIVQMLDRRFAIEIFRDCGFGWYFAHKLL' A
#
# COMPACT_ATOMS: atom_id res chain seq x y z
N MET A 1 -10.28 17.54 1.59
CA MET A 1 -9.41 16.38 1.30
C MET A 1 -7.96 16.84 1.27
N SER A 2 -7.18 16.48 2.29
CA SER A 2 -5.78 16.90 2.41
C SER A 2 -4.98 16.34 1.23
N LYS A 3 -4.28 17.21 0.48
CA LYS A 3 -3.36 16.83 -0.62
C LYS A 3 -2.08 16.21 -0.03
N LYS A 4 -2.19 15.13 0.75
CA LYS A 4 -0.99 14.47 1.29
C LYS A 4 -0.29 13.74 0.16
N LEU A 5 0.69 14.41 -0.42
CA LEU A 5 1.59 13.82 -1.39
C LEU A 5 2.59 12.90 -0.68
N PHE A 6 3.09 11.90 -1.40
CA PHE A 6 4.25 11.15 -0.97
C PHE A 6 5.50 12.03 -1.08
N THR A 7 6.31 12.04 -0.02
CA THR A 7 7.63 12.68 -0.03
C THR A 7 8.63 11.82 -0.82
N ALA A 8 9.81 12.37 -1.15
CA ALA A 8 10.87 11.57 -1.77
C ALA A 8 11.29 10.37 -0.88
N LYS A 9 11.26 10.55 0.45
CA LYS A 9 11.52 9.46 1.40
C LYS A 9 10.42 8.39 1.32
N ASP A 10 9.16 8.82 1.27
CA ASP A 10 8.02 7.91 1.13
C ASP A 10 8.12 7.09 -0.15
N ILE A 11 8.51 7.73 -1.25
CA ILE A 11 8.68 7.09 -2.55
C ILE A 11 9.77 6.02 -2.47
N ASN A 12 10.95 6.37 -1.97
CA ASN A 12 12.05 5.41 -1.82
C ASN A 12 11.67 4.22 -0.94
N GLU A 13 10.91 4.44 0.14
CA GLU A 13 10.49 3.36 1.02
C GLU A 13 9.46 2.43 0.35
N LEU A 14 8.46 3.01 -0.31
CA LEU A 14 7.43 2.25 -1.03
C LEU A 14 7.99 1.49 -2.24
N ASP A 15 8.98 2.05 -2.94
CA ASP A 15 9.60 1.43 -4.13
C ASP A 15 10.37 0.14 -3.79
N THR A 16 10.77 -0.05 -2.53
CA THR A 16 11.39 -1.31 -2.08
C THR A 16 10.40 -2.44 -1.82
N ASN A 17 9.09 -2.16 -1.77
CA ASN A 17 8.09 -3.18 -1.50
C ASN A 17 7.76 -3.97 -2.76
N LYS A 18 7.90 -5.30 -2.71
CA LYS A 18 7.63 -6.22 -3.84
C LYS A 18 6.22 -6.12 -4.41
N TYR A 19 5.25 -5.64 -3.63
CA TYR A 19 3.86 -5.48 -4.05
C TYR A 19 3.59 -4.14 -4.75
N VAL A 20 4.55 -3.22 -4.74
CA VAL A 20 4.50 -1.92 -5.41
C VAL A 20 5.14 -2.04 -6.79
N LYS A 21 4.37 -1.71 -7.83
CA LYS A 21 4.85 -1.70 -9.22
C LYS A 21 5.40 -0.33 -9.62
N ALA A 22 4.82 0.75 -9.10
CA ALA A 22 5.33 2.11 -9.27
C ALA A 22 4.73 3.03 -8.21
N VAL A 23 5.48 4.05 -7.79
CA VAL A 23 4.99 5.09 -6.90
C VAL A 23 4.69 6.37 -7.70
N ARG A 24 3.55 7.00 -7.43
CA ARG A 24 3.17 8.32 -7.94
C ARG A 24 3.00 9.28 -6.76
N PRO A 25 3.08 10.60 -6.95
CA PRO A 25 2.94 11.56 -5.85
C PRO A 25 1.63 11.45 -5.05
N LYS A 26 0.56 10.88 -5.62
CA LYS A 26 -0.78 10.77 -5.00
C LYS A 26 -1.22 9.33 -4.69
N GLY A 27 -0.39 8.33 -4.96
CA GLY A 27 -0.82 6.92 -4.88
C GLY A 27 0.26 5.97 -5.35
N ILE A 28 0.04 4.69 -5.15
CA ILE A 28 0.87 3.62 -5.70
C ILE A 28 0.11 2.88 -6.78
N MET A 29 0.84 2.28 -7.70
CA MET A 29 0.33 1.27 -8.60
C MET A 29 0.77 -0.07 -8.04
N ASP A 30 -0.19 -0.88 -7.62
CA ASP A 30 0.09 -2.19 -7.05
C ASP A 30 0.27 -3.25 -8.14
N THR A 31 0.98 -4.31 -7.77
CA THR A 31 1.09 -5.53 -8.57
C THR A 31 -0.26 -6.26 -8.71
N HIS A 32 -0.38 -7.10 -9.73
CA HIS A 32 -1.58 -7.92 -9.90
C HIS A 32 -1.74 -8.93 -8.74
N GLU A 33 -0.63 -9.56 -8.33
CA GLU A 33 -0.56 -10.50 -7.20
C GLU A 33 -1.08 -9.86 -5.90
N PHE A 34 -0.68 -8.61 -5.62
CA PHE A 34 -1.18 -7.91 -4.44
C PHE A 34 -2.70 -7.70 -4.49
N LYS A 35 -3.26 -7.36 -5.67
CA LYS A 35 -4.70 -7.15 -5.81
C LYS A 35 -5.49 -8.44 -5.56
N GLU A 36 -5.02 -9.56 -6.09
CA GLU A 36 -5.66 -10.85 -5.87
C GLU A 36 -5.62 -11.23 -4.38
N LEU A 37 -4.45 -11.12 -3.75
CA LEU A 37 -4.27 -11.37 -2.32
C LEU A 37 -5.17 -10.45 -1.48
N PHE A 38 -5.24 -9.16 -1.82
CA PHE A 38 -6.04 -8.18 -1.11
C PHE A 38 -7.53 -8.51 -1.19
N ILE A 39 -8.04 -8.87 -2.37
CA ILE A 39 -9.45 -9.29 -2.54
C ILE A 39 -9.74 -10.53 -1.70
N VAL A 40 -8.90 -11.57 -1.77
CA VAL A 40 -9.10 -12.81 -1.00
C VAL A 40 -9.14 -12.53 0.50
N GLN A 41 -8.20 -11.72 1.02
CA GLN A 41 -8.16 -11.41 2.46
C GLN A 41 -9.30 -10.48 2.91
N MET A 42 -9.74 -9.55 2.07
CA MET A 42 -10.93 -8.72 2.35
C MET A 42 -12.21 -9.56 2.39
N LEU A 43 -12.34 -10.56 1.52
CA LEU A 43 -13.46 -11.52 1.55
C LEU A 43 -13.44 -12.38 2.83
N ASP A 44 -12.25 -12.67 3.37
CA ASP A 44 -12.03 -13.31 4.66
C ASP A 44 -12.23 -12.36 5.87
N ARG A 45 -12.85 -11.20 5.64
CA ARG A 45 -13.15 -10.16 6.65
C ARG A 45 -11.95 -9.59 7.40
N ARG A 46 -10.74 -9.71 6.85
CA ARG A 46 -9.57 -9.03 7.42
C ARG A 46 -9.64 -7.54 7.17
N PHE A 47 -9.09 -6.75 8.09
CA PHE A 47 -9.04 -5.31 7.89
C PHE A 47 -7.94 -4.96 6.90
N ALA A 48 -8.23 -4.02 6.00
CA ALA A 48 -7.27 -3.57 5.00
C ALA A 48 -5.94 -3.11 5.63
N ILE A 49 -5.99 -2.46 6.81
CA ILE A 49 -4.78 -2.04 7.54
C ILE A 49 -3.90 -3.23 7.96
N GLU A 50 -4.50 -4.37 8.30
CA GLU A 50 -3.78 -5.61 8.65
C GLU A 50 -3.15 -6.22 7.41
N ILE A 51 -3.90 -6.27 6.31
CA ILE A 51 -3.40 -6.79 5.02
C ILE A 51 -2.19 -5.99 4.54
N PHE A 52 -2.28 -4.65 4.57
CA PHE A 52 -1.15 -3.77 4.23
C PHE A 52 0.06 -4.03 5.14
N ARG A 53 -0.15 -4.16 6.45
CA ARG A 53 0.94 -4.43 7.40
C ARG A 53 1.61 -5.77 7.15
N ASP A 54 0.82 -6.82 6.92
CA ASP A 54 1.33 -8.17 6.62
C ASP A 54 2.09 -8.21 5.29
N CYS A 55 1.72 -7.33 4.36
CA CYS A 55 2.40 -7.15 3.08
C CYS A 55 3.60 -6.19 3.15
N GLY A 56 4.06 -5.85 4.35
CA GLY A 56 5.28 -5.05 4.56
C GLY A 56 5.07 -3.54 4.39
N PHE A 57 3.84 -3.05 4.29
CA PHE A 57 3.57 -1.62 4.38
C PHE A 57 3.59 -1.23 5.86
N GLY A 58 4.59 -0.45 6.27
CA GLY A 58 4.68 0.05 7.65
C GLY A 58 3.40 0.80 8.09
N TRP A 59 3.20 0.96 9.40
CA TRP A 59 1.99 1.56 9.97
C TRP A 59 1.64 2.93 9.36
N TYR A 60 2.66 3.74 9.08
CA TYR A 60 2.52 5.02 8.38
C TYR A 60 1.88 4.89 6.99
N PHE A 61 2.32 3.91 6.18
CA PHE A 61 1.81 3.71 4.83
C PHE A 61 0.45 3.04 4.82
N ALA A 62 0.23 2.06 5.70
CA ALA A 62 -1.06 1.40 5.82
C ALA A 62 -2.18 2.42 6.07
N HIS A 63 -1.95 3.44 6.91
CA HIS A 63 -2.93 4.52 7.11
C HIS A 63 -2.98 5.54 5.96
N LYS A 64 -1.90 5.71 5.19
CA LYS A 64 -1.82 6.68 4.09
C LYS A 64 -2.38 6.15 2.77
N LEU A 65 -2.50 4.83 2.64
CA LEU A 65 -3.01 4.12 1.47
C LEU A 65 -4.49 3.71 1.57
N LEU A 66 -5.09 3.85 2.76
CA LEU A 66 -6.54 3.74 3.01
C LEU A 66 -7.24 5.07 2.75
#